data_AF-A0A8S0XVG3-F1
#
_entry.id   AF-A0A8S0XVG3-F1
#
_cell.length_a   1.000
_cell.length_b   1.000
_cell.length_c   1.000
_cell.angle_alpha   90.00
_cell.angle_beta   90.00
_cell.angle_gamma   90.00
#
_symmetry.space_group_name_H-M   'P 1'
#
loop_
_entity.id
_entity.type
_entity.pdbx_description
1 polymer ?
#
loop_
_entity_poly.entity_id
_entity_poly.type
_entity_poly.pdbx_seq_one_letter_code
_entity_poly.pdbx_strand_id
1 'polypeptide(L)'
;MPNTPMMDKDYALDMLKDSKLALHSLTMALAESTNPLLRETLINVLNASVDRHFRLADIAVNKGWYAQPNLAPLDLLKQDLTESQSLTS
;
A
#
# COMPACT_ATOMS: atom_id res chain seq x y z
N MET A 1 1.21 25.47 -3.19
CA MET A 1 1.16 24.97 -1.80
C MET A 1 2.43 24.16 -1.59
N PRO A 2 3.19 24.33 -0.50
CA PRO A 2 4.44 23.61 -0.34
C PRO A 2 4.11 22.12 -0.12
N ASN A 3 4.55 21.24 -1.03
CA ASN A 3 4.55 19.80 -0.80
C ASN A 3 5.52 19.53 0.36
N THR A 4 4.98 19.31 1.56
CA THR A 4 5.78 18.87 2.70
C THR A 4 6.06 17.36 2.56
N PRO A 5 7.28 16.89 2.85
CA PRO A 5 7.66 15.47 2.75
C PRO A 5 6.73 14.51 3.52
N MET A 6 6.11 14.98 4.61
CA MET A 6 5.11 14.23 5.36
C MET A 6 3.87 13.93 4.50
N MET A 7 3.44 14.88 3.68
CA MET A 7 2.28 14.72 2.81
C MET A 7 2.51 13.63 1.76
N ASP A 8 3.69 13.58 1.15
CA ASP A 8 4.02 12.54 0.17
C ASP A 8 4.10 11.14 0.81
N LYS A 9 4.62 11.02 2.04
CA LYS A 9 4.63 9.77 2.81
C LYS A 9 3.21 9.29 3.06
N ASP A 10 2.35 10.17 3.58
CA ASP A 10 0.97 9.83 3.94
C ASP A 10 0.17 9.41 2.71
N TYR A 11 0.31 10.13 1.59
CA TYR A 11 -0.30 9.74 0.32
C TYR A 11 0.19 8.38 -0.18
N ALA A 12 1.50 8.12 -0.14
CA ALA A 12 2.05 6.84 -0.60
C ALA A 12 1.55 5.67 0.26
N LEU A 13 1.47 5.84 1.57
CA LEU A 13 0.96 4.82 2.50
C LEU A 13 -0.54 4.59 2.33
N ASP A 14 -1.32 5.63 2.06
CA ASP A 14 -2.76 5.52 1.77
C ASP A 14 -2.98 4.78 0.44
N MET A 15 -2.26 5.16 -0.61
CA MET A 15 -2.30 4.46 -1.91
C MET A 15 -1.85 2.99 -1.80
N LEU A 16 -0.92 2.65 -0.90
CA LEU A 16 -0.53 1.26 -0.63
C LEU A 16 -1.67 0.45 0.00
N LYS A 17 -2.45 1.05 0.91
CA LYS A 17 -3.66 0.42 1.46
C LYS A 17 -4.72 0.21 0.39
N ASP A 18 -5.01 1.25 -0.40
CA ASP A 18 -6.00 1.20 -1.47
C ASP A 18 -5.66 0.17 -2.54
N SER A 19 -4.40 0.13 -2.97
CA SER A 19 -3.95 -0.86 -3.96
C SER A 19 -4.07 -2.29 -3.43
N LYS A 20 -3.81 -2.54 -2.14
CA LYS A 20 -4.05 -3.85 -1.52
C LYS A 20 -5.53 -4.22 -1.51
N LEU A 21 -6.40 -3.26 -1.20
CA LEU A 21 -7.86 -3.47 -1.25
C LEU A 21 -8.31 -3.78 -2.69
N ALA A 22 -7.81 -3.04 -3.68
CA ALA A 22 -8.10 -3.28 -5.09
C ALA A 22 -7.69 -4.68 -5.55
N LEU A 23 -6.49 -5.14 -5.16
CA LEU A 23 -6.03 -6.51 -5.45
C LEU A 23 -6.97 -7.57 -4.87
N HIS A 24 -7.43 -7.37 -3.63
CA HIS A 24 -8.39 -8.27 -3.00
C HIS A 24 -9.72 -8.28 -3.76
N SER A 25 -10.29 -7.12 -4.08
CA SER A 25 -11.54 -7.00 -4.82
C SER A 25 -11.45 -7.61 -6.23
N LEU A 26 -10.35 -7.40 -6.94
CA LEU A 26 -10.11 -8.00 -8.26
C LEU A 26 -10.02 -9.53 -8.18
N THR A 27 -9.36 -10.05 -7.14
CA THR A 27 -9.26 -11.49 -6.92
C THR A 27 -10.63 -12.11 -6.65
N MET A 28 -11.46 -11.46 -5.83
CA MET A 28 -12.83 -11.88 -5.57
C MET A 28 -13.68 -11.84 -6.85
N ALA A 29 -13.62 -10.74 -7.60
CA ALA A 29 -14.33 -10.61 -8.88
C ALA A 29 -13.92 -11.69 -9.90
N LEU A 30 -12.64 -12.07 -9.91
CA LEU A 30 -12.11 -13.12 -10.78
C LEU A 30 -12.60 -14.52 -10.37
N ALA A 31 -12.73 -14.77 -9.06
CA ALA A 31 -13.28 -16.00 -8.52
C ALA A 31 -14.79 -16.13 -8.81
N GLU A 32 -15.54 -15.02 -8.80
CA GLU A 32 -16.99 -14.98 -9.02
C GLU A 32 -17.38 -14.87 -10.51
N SER A 33 -16.48 -14.38 -11.36
CA SER A 33 -16.76 -14.22 -12.79
C SER A 33 -16.98 -15.57 -13.47
N THR A 34 -18.14 -15.77 -14.10
CA THR A 34 -18.40 -16.95 -14.94
C THR A 34 -18.13 -16.68 -16.43
N ASN A 35 -18.06 -15.41 -16.83
CA ASN A 35 -17.84 -14.99 -18.20
C ASN A 35 -16.33 -15.09 -18.58
N PRO A 36 -15.95 -15.88 -19.60
CA PRO A 36 -14.54 -16.05 -19.97
C PRO A 36 -13.82 -14.76 -20.39
N LEU A 37 -14.49 -13.90 -21.17
CA LEU A 37 -13.92 -12.63 -21.65
C LEU A 37 -13.73 -11.64 -20.50
N LEU A 38 -14.69 -11.59 -19.58
CA LEU A 38 -14.57 -10.77 -18.36
C LEU A 38 -13.43 -11.29 -17.48
N ARG A 39 -13.30 -12.61 -17.33
CA ARG A 39 -12.20 -13.22 -16.57
C ARG A 39 -10.84 -12.86 -17.14
N GLU A 40 -10.66 -12.94 -18.47
CA GLU A 40 -9.41 -12.54 -19.13
C GLU A 40 -9.09 -11.06 -18.88
N THR A 41 -10.11 -10.19 -18.97
CA THR A 41 -9.96 -8.76 -18.67
C THR A 41 -9.52 -8.54 -17.22
N LEU A 42 -10.17 -9.22 -16.26
CA LEU A 42 -9.83 -9.13 -14.83
C LEU A 42 -8.42 -9.65 -14.53
N ILE A 43 -7.95 -10.71 -15.22
CA ILE A 43 -6.57 -11.20 -15.10
C ILE A 43 -5.59 -10.11 -15.51
N ASN A 44 -5.82 -9.46 -16.65
CA ASN A 44 -4.94 -8.40 -17.14
C ASN A 44 -4.90 -7.20 -16.18
N VAL A 45 -6.07 -6.80 -15.65
CA VAL A 45 -6.16 -5.71 -14.66
C VAL A 45 -5.47 -6.10 -13.35
N LEU A 46 -5.64 -7.34 -12.88
CA LEU A 46 -5.00 -7.84 -11.67
C LEU A 46 -3.48 -7.82 -11.82
N ASN A 47 -2.94 -8.39 -12.89
CA ASN A 47 -1.50 -8.40 -13.16
C ASN A 47 -0.92 -6.97 -13.19
N ALA A 48 -1.56 -6.05 -13.90
CA ALA A 48 -1.12 -4.66 -13.94
C ALA A 48 -1.22 -3.97 -12.56
N SER A 49 -2.20 -4.33 -11.75
CA SER A 49 -2.37 -3.80 -10.40
C SER A 49 -1.29 -4.33 -9.44
N VAL A 50 -0.89 -5.60 -9.59
CA VAL A 50 0.21 -6.21 -8.83
C VAL A 50 1.52 -5.49 -9.13
N ASP A 51 1.83 -5.28 -10.42
CA ASP A 51 3.05 -4.57 -10.83
C ASP A 51 3.10 -3.13 -10.27
N ARG A 52 1.96 -2.43 -10.28
CA ARG A 52 1.85 -1.07 -9.72
C ARG A 52 2.01 -1.07 -8.20
N HIS A 53 1.42 -2.04 -7.51
CA HIS A 53 1.54 -2.18 -6.06
C HIS A 53 3.01 -2.35 -5.65
N PHE A 54 3.75 -3.24 -6.32
CA PHE A 54 5.17 -3.44 -6.03
C PHE A 54 6.01 -2.21 -6.33
N ARG A 55 5.78 -1.51 -7.45
CA ARG A 55 6.49 -0.24 -7.73
C ARG A 55 6.25 0.81 -6.66
N LEU A 56 5.01 0.93 -6.17
CA LEU A 56 4.68 1.86 -5.09
C LEU A 56 5.34 1.44 -3.77
N ALA A 57 5.36 0.14 -3.47
CA ALA A 57 6.03 -0.41 -2.30
C ALA A 57 7.54 -0.15 -2.35
N ASP A 58 8.19 -0.36 -3.50
CA ASP A 58 9.60 -0.05 -3.70
C ASP A 58 9.89 1.43 -3.47
N ILE A 59 9.03 2.34 -3.95
CA ILE A 59 9.16 3.77 -3.68
C ILE A 59 9.08 4.06 -2.17
N ALA A 60 8.09 3.49 -1.49
CA ALA A 60 7.90 3.70 -0.05
C ALA A 60 9.06 3.11 0.77
N VAL A 61 9.59 1.95 0.40
CA VAL A 61 10.76 1.34 1.04
C VAL A 61 12.01 2.17 0.81
N ASN A 62 12.30 2.54 -0.44
CA ASN A 62 13.50 3.32 -0.80
C ASN A 62 13.53 4.70 -0.13
N LYS A 63 12.37 5.28 0.14
CA LYS A 63 12.24 6.56 0.87
C LYS A 63 12.15 6.40 2.39
N GLY A 64 12.21 5.17 2.92
CA GLY A 64 12.11 4.90 4.36
C GLY A 64 10.72 5.16 4.96
N TRP A 65 9.68 5.17 4.12
CA TRP A 65 8.29 5.44 4.52
C TRP A 65 7.55 4.19 4.99
N TYR A 66 7.96 3.02 4.51
CA TYR A 66 7.38 1.74 4.92
C TYR A 66 8.15 1.18 6.12
N ALA A 67 7.43 0.75 7.15
CA ALA A 67 8.04 0.18 8.35
C ALA A 67 8.91 -1.02 8.00
N GLN A 68 10.05 -1.17 8.69
CA GLN A 68 10.94 -2.30 8.46
C GLN A 68 10.17 -3.59 8.74
N PRO A 69 10.02 -4.51 7.77
CA PRO A 69 9.16 -5.69 7.89
C PRO A 69 9.61 -6.67 8.99
N ASN A 70 10.78 -6.43 9.61
CA ASN A 70 11.40 -7.30 10.59
C ASN A 70 11.46 -6.70 12.01
N LEU A 71 10.80 -5.57 12.27
CA LEU A 71 10.72 -5.03 13.64
C LEU A 71 9.80 -5.92 14.49
N ALA A 72 10.25 -6.23 15.71
CA ALA A 72 9.38 -6.90 16.68
C ALA A 72 8.16 -6.00 16.99
N PRO A 73 6.96 -6.58 17.24
CA PRO A 73 5.74 -5.80 17.47
C PRO A 73 5.86 -4.72 18.55
N LEU A 74 6.65 -4.99 19.60
CA LEU A 74 6.91 -4.03 20.68
C LEU A 74 7.73 -2.83 20.23
N ASP A 75 8.65 -3.01 19.29
CA ASP A 75 9.51 -1.93 18.82
C ASP A 75 8.79 -1.04 17.80
N LEU A 76 7.87 -1.61 17.01
CA LEU A 76 6.89 -0.85 16.22
C LEU A 76 6.03 0.05 17.12
N LEU A 77 5.47 -0.50 18.20
CA LEU A 77 4.65 0.28 19.15
C LEU A 77 5.41 1.45 19.79
N LYS A 78 6.68 1.24 20.15
CA LYS A 78 7.54 2.31 20.70
C LYS A 78 7.81 3.41 19.67
N GLN A 79 8.03 3.03 18.41
CA GLN A 79 8.21 3.96 17.32
C GLN A 79 6.95 4.82 17.13
N ASP A 80 5.78 4.18 17.05
CA ASP A 80 4.49 4.88 16.89
C ASP A 80 4.22 5.84 18.06
N LEU A 81 4.53 5.44 19.30
CA LEU A 81 4.40 6.30 20.47
C LEU A 81 5.30 7.55 20.36
N THR A 82 6.55 7.36 19.92
CA THR A 82 7.53 8.43 19.77
C THR A 82 7.11 9.41 18.67
N GLU A 83 6.66 8.88 17.51
CA GLU A 83 6.12 9.67 16.42
C GLU A 83 4.89 10.49 16.88
N SER A 84 3.96 9.87 17.62
CA SER A 84 2.78 10.56 18.15
C SER A 84 3.11 11.69 19.12
N GLN A 85 4.12 11.52 19.99
CA GLN A 85 4.54 12.56 20.95
C GLN A 85 5.16 13.77 20.24
N SER A 86 5.92 13.52 19.16
CA SER A 86 6.54 14.57 18.36
C SER A 86 5.53 15.45 17.61
N LEU A 87 4.32 14.94 17.33
CA LEU A 87 3.25 15.69 16.67
C LEU A 87 2.50 16.64 17.61
N THR A 88 2.60 16.43 18.93
CA THR A 88 1.95 17.27 19.96
C THR A 88 2.88 18.33 20.57
N SER A 89 4.15 18.34 20.18
CA SER A 89 5.20 19.25 20.67
C SER A 89 5.39 20.44 19.73
#